data_AF-A0A662CVB0-F1
#
_entry.id   AF-A0A662CVB0-F1
#
_cell.length_a   1.000
_cell.length_b   1.000
_cell.length_c   1.000
_cell.angle_alpha   90.00
_cell.angle_beta   90.00
_cell.angle_gamma   90.00
#
_symmetry.space_group_name_H-M   'P 1'
#
loop_
_entity.id
_entity.type
_entity.pdbx_description
1 polymer ?
#
loop_
_entity_poly.entity_id
_entity_poly.type
_entity_poly.pdbx_seq_one_letter_code
_entity_poly.pdbx_strand_id
1 'polypeptide(L)'
;MVKVVKFGGGCFRKPKGVEQIIAIIKSSQPVPVVVVSAIHGCTNLLLEILNQALEGKQNVHLALNQLIARHLQLISAYPETVKKRIKQKLRQKLNSLKIFCSASP
;
A
#
# COMPACT_ATOMS: atom_id res chain seq x y z
N MET A 1 -24.42 4.53 17.99
CA MET A 1 -24.41 4.18 16.55
C MET A 1 -22.97 4.07 16.09
N VAL A 2 -22.59 3.01 15.36
CA VAL A 2 -21.23 2.87 14.80
C VAL A 2 -21.13 3.69 13.52
N LYS A 3 -20.07 4.49 13.38
CA LYS A 3 -19.78 5.23 12.15
C LYS A 3 -18.73 4.48 11.34
N VAL A 4 -18.97 4.31 10.04
CA VAL A 4 -18.03 3.68 9.11
C VAL A 4 -17.67 4.68 8.02
N VAL A 5 -16.38 4.85 7.73
CA VAL A 5 -15.88 5.74 6.68
C VAL A 5 -14.94 4.97 5.77
N LYS A 6 -15.10 5.14 4.45
CA LYS A 6 -14.25 4.51 3.44
C LYS A 6 -13.41 5.53 2.70
N PHE A 7 -12.11 5.26 2.60
CA PHE A 7 -11.17 6.04 1.77
C PHE A 7 -10.70 5.22 0.57
N GLY A 8 -10.89 5.77 -0.63
CA GLY A 8 -10.44 5.14 -1.88
C GLY A 8 -8.94 5.31 -2.11
N GLY A 9 -8.41 4.58 -3.10
CA GLY A 9 -6.98 4.60 -3.41
C GLY A 9 -6.44 5.99 -3.77
N GLY A 10 -7.28 6.85 -4.36
CA GLY A 10 -6.94 8.23 -4.71
C GLY A 10 -6.46 9.08 -3.52
N CYS A 11 -6.96 8.81 -2.32
CA CYS A 11 -6.56 9.51 -1.10
C CYS A 11 -5.12 9.15 -0.67
N PHE A 12 -4.56 8.06 -1.21
CA PHE A 12 -3.22 7.55 -0.89
C PHE A 12 -2.23 7.80 -2.05
N ARG A 13 -2.41 8.85 -2.85
CA ARG A 13 -1.45 9.21 -3.92
C ARG A 13 -0.19 9.89 -3.41
N LYS A 14 -0.31 10.71 -2.37
CA LYS A 14 0.76 11.57 -1.82
C LYS A 14 0.63 11.63 -0.30
N PRO A 15 1.71 11.90 0.46
CA PRO A 15 1.68 12.02 1.93
C PRO A 15 0.56 12.94 2.45
N LYS A 16 0.37 14.10 1.80
CA LYS A 16 -0.69 15.07 2.14
C LYS A 16 -2.09 14.46 2.21
N GLY A 17 -2.41 13.49 1.35
CA GLY A 17 -3.72 12.82 1.37
C GLY A 17 -3.91 11.96 2.63
N VAL A 18 -2.83 11.33 3.12
CA VAL A 18 -2.85 10.55 4.36
C VAL A 18 -3.02 11.46 5.57
N GLU A 19 -2.36 12.62 5.58
CA GLU A 19 -2.51 13.64 6.64
C GLU A 19 -3.95 14.15 6.73
N GLN A 20 -4.58 14.45 5.58
CA GLN A 20 -5.99 14.85 5.51
C GLN A 20 -6.92 13.76 6.06
N ILE A 21 -6.70 12.49 5.70
CA ILE A 21 -7.45 11.36 6.25
C ILE A 21 -7.32 11.30 7.78
N ILE A 22 -6.10 11.42 8.30
CA ILE A 22 -5.85 11.39 9.75
C ILE A 22 -6.60 12.54 10.44
N ALA A 23 -6.62 13.74 9.85
CA ALA A 23 -7.36 14.88 10.39
C ALA A 23 -8.88 14.60 10.44
N ILE A 24 -9.45 14.07 9.37
CA ILE A 24 -10.88 13.69 9.29
C ILE A 24 -11.25 12.64 10.35
N ILE A 25 -10.39 11.63 10.55
CA ILE A 25 -10.63 10.59 11.56
C ILE A 25 -10.60 11.20 12.96
N LYS A 26 -9.61 12.05 13.25
CA LYS A 26 -9.45 12.71 14.56
C LYS A 26 -10.58 13.69 14.89
N SER A 27 -11.15 14.34 13.89
CA SER A 27 -12.27 15.28 14.08
C SER A 27 -13.64 14.60 14.10
N SER A 28 -13.71 13.29 13.90
CA SER A 28 -14.98 12.56 13.84
C SER A 28 -15.40 12.05 15.21
N GLN A 29 -16.63 12.36 15.60
CA GLN A 29 -17.29 11.76 16.76
C GLN A 29 -18.62 11.09 16.34
N PRO A 30 -18.83 9.79 16.66
CA PRO A 30 -17.88 8.87 17.28
C PRO A 30 -16.68 8.55 16.36
N VAL A 31 -15.62 7.99 16.94
CA VAL A 31 -14.44 7.52 16.20
C VAL A 31 -14.89 6.45 15.19
N PRO A 32 -14.62 6.62 13.90
CA PRO A 32 -15.16 5.73 12.89
C PRO A 32 -14.33 4.45 12.74
N VAL A 33 -14.99 3.37 12.32
CA VAL A 33 -14.31 2.25 11.67
C VAL A 33 -13.86 2.72 10.28
N VAL A 34 -12.57 2.50 9.97
CA VAL A 34 -11.96 3.00 8.74
C VAL A 34 -11.71 1.85 7.77
N VAL A 35 -12.34 1.94 6.59
CA VAL A 35 -12.10 1.02 5.47
C VAL A 35 -11.22 1.72 4.45
N VAL A 36 -10.13 1.08 4.02
CA VAL A 36 -9.21 1.65 3.03
C VAL A 36 -9.06 0.73 1.84
N SER A 37 -9.04 1.31 0.63
CA SER A 37 -8.53 0.62 -0.55
C SER A 37 -7.00 0.58 -0.54
N ALA A 38 -6.40 -0.20 -1.44
CA ALA A 38 -4.96 -0.16 -1.68
C ALA A 38 -4.48 1.25 -2.11
N ILE A 39 -3.18 1.51 -1.92
CA ILE A 39 -2.51 2.72 -2.42
C ILE A 39 -2.76 2.87 -3.93
N HIS A 40 -2.94 4.11 -4.39
CA HIS A 40 -3.25 4.38 -5.79
C HIS A 40 -2.35 3.62 -6.76
N GLY A 41 -2.97 2.88 -7.67
CA GLY A 41 -2.32 2.08 -8.71
C GLY A 41 -1.60 0.82 -8.22
N CYS A 42 -1.55 0.53 -6.91
CA CYS A 42 -0.91 -0.69 -6.41
C CYS A 42 -1.66 -1.95 -6.83
N THR A 43 -3.00 -1.91 -6.91
CA THR A 43 -3.79 -3.03 -7.45
C THR A 43 -3.37 -3.34 -8.90
N ASN A 44 -3.20 -2.32 -9.74
CA ASN A 44 -2.77 -2.51 -11.13
C ASN A 44 -1.35 -3.07 -11.21
N LEU A 45 -0.43 -2.60 -10.36
CA LEU A 45 0.93 -3.16 -10.29
C LEU A 45 0.93 -4.63 -9.85
N LEU A 46 0.04 -5.01 -8.92
CA LEU A 46 -0.08 -6.41 -8.51
C LEU A 46 -0.60 -7.29 -9.65
N LEU A 47 -1.55 -6.80 -10.45
CA LEU A 47 -2.01 -7.50 -11.66
C LEU A 47 -0.91 -7.62 -12.70
N GLU A 48 -0.12 -6.57 -12.91
CA GLU A 48 1.04 -6.60 -13.80
C GLU A 48 2.10 -7.62 -13.34
N ILE A 49 2.42 -7.63 -12.04
CA ILE A 49 3.33 -8.62 -11.44
C ILE A 49 2.82 -10.04 -11.67
N LEU A 50 1.52 -10.27 -11.47
CA LEU A 50 0.91 -11.59 -11.68
C LEU A 50 1.02 -12.04 -13.13
N ASN A 51 0.64 -11.18 -14.08
CA ASN A 51 0.71 -11.50 -15.50
C ASN A 51 2.15 -11.75 -15.95
N GLN A 52 3.11 -10.94 -15.51
CA GLN A 52 4.52 -11.12 -15.84
C GLN A 52 5.08 -12.43 -15.25
N ALA A 53 4.66 -12.80 -14.04
CA ALA A 53 5.07 -14.07 -13.42
C ALA A 53 4.55 -15.27 -14.21
N LEU A 54 3.27 -15.27 -14.60
CA LEU A 54 2.65 -16.33 -15.40
C LEU A 54 3.28 -16.49 -16.80
N GLU A 55 3.75 -15.39 -17.39
CA GLU A 55 4.39 -15.38 -18.71
C GLU A 55 5.90 -15.69 -18.64
N GLY A 56 6.46 -15.99 -17.45
CA GLY A 56 7.89 -16.24 -17.26
C GLY A 56 8.79 -15.03 -17.57
N LYS A 57 8.24 -13.80 -17.56
CA LYS A 57 8.97 -12.59 -17.94
C LYS A 57 9.90 -12.14 -16.81
N GLN A 58 11.14 -11.76 -17.17
CA GLN A 58 12.15 -11.29 -16.20
C GLN A 58 11.87 -9.91 -15.58
N ASN A 59 10.84 -9.17 -16.05
CA ASN A 59 10.61 -7.77 -15.65
C ASN A 59 9.78 -7.58 -14.37
N VAL A 60 9.39 -8.67 -13.68
CA VAL A 60 8.64 -8.64 -12.40
C VAL A 60 9.30 -7.71 -11.36
N HIS A 61 10.62 -7.62 -11.39
CA HIS A 61 11.40 -6.76 -10.50
C HIS A 61 11.09 -5.26 -10.65
N LEU A 62 10.78 -4.78 -11.87
CA LEU A 62 10.47 -3.36 -12.11
C LEU A 62 9.14 -2.98 -11.46
N ALA A 63 8.09 -3.78 -11.68
CA ALA A 63 6.78 -3.56 -11.09
C ALA A 63 6.82 -3.68 -9.55
N LEU A 64 7.60 -4.62 -9.01
CA LEU A 64 7.88 -4.72 -7.56
C LEU A 64 8.58 -3.48 -7.01
N ASN A 65 9.58 -2.96 -7.71
CA ASN A 65 10.29 -1.75 -7.29
C ASN A 65 9.37 -0.52 -7.27
N GLN A 66 8.48 -0.40 -8.25
CA GLN A 66 7.46 0.65 -8.26
C GLN A 66 6.46 0.51 -7.09
N LEU A 67 6.05 -0.73 -6.78
CA LEU A 67 5.19 -1.01 -5.63
C LEU A 67 5.86 -0.56 -4.33
N ILE A 68 7.15 -0.88 -4.14
CA ILE A 68 7.96 -0.45 -3.00
C ILE A 68 8.05 1.08 -2.94
N ALA A 69 8.41 1.72 -4.05
CA ALA A 69 8.61 3.16 -4.13
C ALA A 69 7.35 3.92 -3.70
N ARG A 70 6.15 3.49 -4.13
CA ARG A 70 4.89 4.13 -3.73
C ARG A 70 4.64 4.06 -2.22
N HIS A 71 4.93 2.91 -1.58
CA HIS A 71 4.80 2.79 -0.14
C HIS A 71 5.81 3.67 0.60
N LEU A 72 7.07 3.72 0.14
CA LEU A 72 8.12 4.54 0.75
C LEU A 72 7.84 6.04 0.58
N GLN A 73 7.32 6.45 -0.57
CA GLN A 73 6.93 7.82 -0.84
C GLN A 73 5.84 8.30 0.12
N LEU A 74 4.81 7.49 0.39
CA LEU A 74 3.73 7.88 1.30
C LEU A 74 4.18 8.14 2.73
N ILE A 75 5.19 7.39 3.18
CA ILE A 75 5.68 7.49 4.56
C ILE A 75 6.91 8.41 4.68
N SER A 76 7.31 9.09 3.60
CA SER A 76 8.56 9.87 3.57
C SER A 76 8.61 11.00 4.59
N ALA A 77 7.45 11.60 4.89
CA ALA A 77 7.31 12.69 5.86
C ALA A 77 7.15 12.21 7.32
N TYR A 78 7.05 10.91 7.55
CA TYR A 78 6.77 10.36 8.89
C TYR A 78 8.06 10.21 9.73
N PRO A 79 7.94 10.15 11.08
CA PRO A 79 9.09 9.88 11.94
C PRO A 79 9.79 8.56 11.61
N GLU A 80 11.11 8.49 11.83
CA GLU A 80 11.91 7.30 11.51
C GLU A 80 11.44 6.04 12.26
N THR A 81 10.90 6.18 13.47
CA THR A 81 10.29 5.07 14.22
C THR A 81 9.11 4.45 13.48
N VAL A 82 8.23 5.28 12.91
CA VAL A 82 7.09 4.85 12.09
C VAL A 82 7.57 4.23 10.78
N LYS A 83 8.53 4.89 10.11
CA LYS A 83 9.10 4.40 8.86
C LYS A 83 9.72 3.02 9.01
N LYS A 84 10.53 2.78 10.05
CA LYS A 84 11.14 1.47 10.34
C LYS A 84 10.09 0.38 10.49
N ARG A 85 9.04 0.63 11.28
CA ARG A 85 7.93 -0.32 11.48
C ARG A 85 7.19 -0.64 10.19
N ILE A 86 6.90 0.37 9.36
CA ILE A 86 6.20 0.15 8.08
C ILE A 86 7.11 -0.58 7.09
N LYS A 87 8.40 -0.21 6.99
CA LYS A 87 9.39 -0.90 6.15
C LYS A 87 9.52 -2.38 6.51
N GLN A 88 9.50 -2.72 7.79
CA GLN A 88 9.52 -4.12 8.25
C GLN A 88 8.28 -4.89 7.77
N LYS A 89 7.08 -4.34 8.00
CA LYS A 89 5.83 -4.96 7.52
C LYS A 89 5.79 -5.08 5.99
N LEU A 90 6.26 -4.07 5.28
CA LEU A 90 6.35 -4.07 3.83
C LEU A 90 7.28 -5.19 3.34
N ARG A 91 8.47 -5.33 3.93
CA ARG A 91 9.40 -6.44 3.61
C ARG A 91 8.75 -7.81 3.81
N GLN A 92 8.03 -8.02 4.91
CA GLN A 92 7.32 -9.28 5.17
C GLN A 92 6.28 -9.57 4.08
N LYS A 93 5.44 -8.58 3.73
CA LYS A 93 4.42 -8.73 2.68
C LYS A 93 5.03 -8.95 1.29
N LEU A 94 6.15 -8.29 0.97
CA LEU A 94 6.87 -8.49 -0.28
C LEU A 94 7.49 -9.88 -0.39
N ASN A 95 8.01 -10.42 0.72
CA ASN A 95 8.52 -11.79 0.72
C ASN A 95 7.40 -12.79 0.45
N SER A 96 6.23 -12.62 1.08
CA SER A 96 5.05 -13.45 0.78
C SER A 96 4.62 -13.33 -0.69
N LEU A 97 4.61 -12.11 -1.24
CA LEU A 97 4.28 -11.90 -2.65
C LEU A 97 5.28 -12.59 -3.60
N LYS A 98 6.59 -12.50 -3.32
CA LYS A 98 7.62 -13.18 -4.12
C LYS A 98 7.45 -14.70 -4.08
N ILE A 99 7.22 -15.28 -2.90
CA ILE A 99 6.98 -16.71 -2.75
C ILE A 99 5.76 -17.15 -3.57
N PHE A 100 4.68 -16.38 -3.51
CA PHE A 100 3.46 -16.64 -4.28
C PHE A 100 3.73 -16.61 -5.79
N CYS A 101 4.46 -15.61 -6.29
CA CYS A 101 4.81 -15.50 -7.71
C CYS A 101 5.78 -16.61 -8.16
N SER A 102 6.68 -17.10 -7.31
CA SER A 102 7.59 -18.22 -7.64
C SER A 102 6.94 -19.59 -7.56
N ALA A 103 5.80 -19.72 -6.88
CA ALA A 103 5.05 -20.96 -6.75
C ALA A 103 3.94 -21.11 -7.80
N SER A 104 3.80 -20.12 -8.70
CA SER A 104 2.86 -20.19 -9.82
C SER A 104 3.49 -21.01 -10.95
N PRO A 105 2.77 -22.00 -11.52
CA PRO A 105 3.28 -22.93 -12.52
C PRO A 105 3.63 -22.26 -13.86
#